data_AF-A0A955FMM7-F1
#
_entry.id   AF-A0A955FMM7-F1
#
_cell.length_a   1.000
_cell.length_b   1.000
_cell.length_c   1.000
_cell.angle_alpha   90.00
_cell.angle_beta   90.00
_cell.angle_gamma   90.00
#
_symmetry.space_group_name_H-M   'P 1'
#
loop_
_entity.id
_entity.type
_entity.pdbx_description
1 polymer ?
#
loop_
_entity_poly.entity_id
_entity_poly.type
_entity_poly.pdbx_seq_one_letter_code
_entity_poly.pdbx_strand_id
1 'polypeptide(L)' 'MELDVLAKGIMMGFGMLGPAIGIGLIGSAFMNAVGRNPEAAKYFGQVFVIIAIVELMALLVFASLFII' A
#
# COMPACT_ATOMS: atom_id res chain seq x y z
N MET A 1 -3.13 -7.45 -28.54
CA MET A 1 -4.26 -7.36 -27.58
C MET A 1 -4.14 -8.40 -26.47
N GLU A 2 -4.06 -9.70 -26.75
CA GLU A 2 -4.02 -10.70 -25.66
C GLU A 2 -2.77 -10.63 -24.76
N LEU A 3 -1.58 -10.44 -25.35
CA LEU A 3 -0.34 -10.37 -24.56
C LEU A 3 -0.26 -9.09 -23.69
N ASP A 4 -0.88 -8.00 -24.15
CA ASP A 4 -0.97 -6.72 -23.43
C ASP A 4 -1.84 -6.85 -22.19
N VAL A 5 -3.03 -7.47 -22.32
CA VAL A 5 -3.91 -7.75 -21.19
C VAL A 5 -3.23 -8.64 -20.15
N LEU A 6 -2.49 -9.68 -20.60
CA LEU A 6 -1.74 -10.55 -19.71
C LEU A 6 -0.61 -9.80 -18.98
N ALA A 7 0.16 -8.98 -19.69
CA ALA A 7 1.23 -8.17 -19.11
C ALA A 7 0.70 -7.20 -18.05
N LYS A 8 -0.41 -6.51 -18.34
CA LYS A 8 -1.11 -5.61 -17.40
C LYS A 8 -1.61 -6.35 -16.17
N GLY A 9 -2.18 -7.55 -16.34
CA GLY A 9 -2.63 -8.39 -15.23
C GLY A 9 -1.50 -8.82 -14.32
N ILE A 10 -0.37 -9.25 -14.89
CA ILE A 10 0.84 -9.62 -14.13
C ILE A 10 1.40 -8.41 -13.39
N MET A 11 1.53 -7.26 -14.05
CA MET A 11 2.03 -6.04 -13.44
C MET A 11 1.16 -5.59 -12.26
N MET A 12 -0.16 -5.62 -12.39
CA MET A 12 -1.06 -5.31 -11.27
C MET A 12 -0.91 -6.32 -10.13
N GLY A 13 -0.91 -7.61 -10.45
CA GLY A 13 -0.81 -8.67 -9.46
C GLY A 13 0.45 -8.54 -8.61
N PHE A 14 1.62 -8.43 -9.24
CA PHE A 14 2.89 -8.35 -8.53
C PHE A 14 3.21 -6.95 -8.00
N GLY A 15 2.90 -5.90 -8.76
CA GLY A 15 3.18 -4.52 -8.38
C GLY A 15 2.43 -4.08 -7.13
N MET A 16 1.21 -4.60 -6.91
CA MET A 16 0.40 -4.26 -5.74
C MET A 16 0.81 -5.00 -4.46
N LEU A 17 1.64 -6.06 -4.54
CA LEU A 17 2.03 -6.84 -3.36
C LEU A 17 2.82 -6.01 -2.35
N GLY A 18 3.79 -5.23 -2.82
CA GLY A 18 4.62 -4.37 -1.95
C GLY A 18 3.79 -3.39 -1.13
N PRO A 19 2.96 -2.55 -1.77
CA PRO A 19 2.07 -1.63 -1.07
C PRO A 19 1.10 -2.34 -0.11
N ALA A 20 0.44 -3.41 -0.56
CA ALA A 20 -0.52 -4.15 0.27
C ALA A 20 0.14 -4.72 1.54
N ILE A 21 1.31 -5.34 1.41
CA ILE A 21 2.08 -5.86 2.54
C ILE A 21 2.54 -4.72 3.44
N GLY A 22 3.10 -3.65 2.86
CA GLY A 22 3.59 -2.50 3.61
C GLY A 22 2.50 -1.85 4.48
N ILE A 23 1.33 -1.57 3.89
CA ILE A 23 0.18 -0.99 4.59
C ILE A 23 -0.31 -1.94 5.68
N GLY A 24 -0.43 -3.24 5.38
CA GLY A 24 -0.84 -4.25 6.37
C GLY A 24 0.10 -4.32 7.57
N LEU A 25 1.41 -4.28 7.34
CA LEU A 25 2.42 -4.29 8.41
C LEU A 25 2.39 -3.00 9.24
N ILE A 26 2.30 -1.83 8.60
CA ILE A 26 2.21 -0.53 9.30
C ILE A 26 0.94 -0.47 10.15
N GLY A 27 -0.21 -0.85 9.58
CA GLY A 27 -1.49 -0.89 10.28
C GLY A 27 -1.46 -1.85 11.47
N SER A 28 -0.94 -3.07 11.28
CA SER A 28 -0.79 -4.05 12.36
C SER A 28 0.12 -3.52 13.50
N ALA A 29 1.26 -2.92 13.15
CA ALA A 29 2.17 -2.35 14.14
C ALA A 29 1.52 -1.20 14.92
N PHE A 30 0.77 -0.33 14.25
CA PHE A 30 0.03 0.74 14.90
C PHE A 30 -1.06 0.20 15.84
N MET A 31 -1.86 -0.77 15.41
CA MET A 31 -2.91 -1.37 16.24
C MET A 31 -2.32 -2.08 17.47
N ASN A 32 -1.18 -2.77 17.31
CA ASN A 32 -0.46 -3.38 18.43
C ASN A 32 0.08 -2.33 19.42
N ALA A 33 0.57 -1.18 18.92
CA ALA A 33 1.02 -0.09 19.77
C ALA A 33 -0.14 0.54 20.56
N VAL A 34 -1.27 0.80 19.91
CA VAL A 34 -2.48 1.34 20.54
C VAL A 34 -3.07 0.37 21.56
N GLY A 35 -3.12 -0.92 21.26
CA GLY A 35 -3.62 -1.94 22.19
C GLY A 35 -2.77 -2.06 23.46
N ARG A 36 -1.45 -1.77 23.38
CA ARG A 36 -0.54 -1.74 24.54
C ARG A 36 -0.56 -0.41 25.28
N ASN A 37 -0.73 0.70 24.56
CA ASN A 37 -0.83 2.04 25.12
C ASN A 37 -1.87 2.87 24.36
N PRO A 38 -3.07 3.10 24.91
CA PRO A 38 -4.11 3.89 24.27
C PRO A 38 -3.68 5.32 23.88
N GLU A 39 -2.70 5.92 24.57
CA GLU A 39 -2.18 7.25 24.21
C GLU A 39 -1.48 7.25 22.84
N ALA A 40 -1.02 6.10 22.34
CA ALA A 40 -0.39 6.01 21.02
C ALA A 40 -1.37 6.34 19.88
N ALA A 41 -2.69 6.29 20.13
CA ALA A 41 -3.70 6.61 19.13
C ALA A 41 -3.56 8.04 18.57
N LYS A 42 -2.97 8.97 19.34
CA LYS A 42 -2.71 10.35 18.90
C LYS A 42 -1.78 10.45 17.69
N TYR A 43 -1.01 9.39 17.39
CA TYR A 43 -0.10 9.34 16.24
C TYR A 43 -0.76 8.82 14.95
N PHE A 44 -2.08 8.59 14.94
CA PHE A 44 -2.79 8.11 13.75
C PHE A 44 -2.54 9.00 12.53
N GLY A 45 -2.51 10.33 12.69
CA GLY A 45 -2.25 11.25 11.58
C GLY A 45 -0.89 11.01 10.91
N GLN A 46 0.17 10.82 11.71
CA GLN A 46 1.52 10.54 11.21
C GLN A 46 1.57 9.17 10.53
N VAL A 47 0.94 8.15 11.12
CA VAL A 47 0.85 6.81 10.51
C VAL A 47 0.08 6.87 9.18
N PHE A 48 -0.99 7.66 9.10
CA PHE A 48 -1.77 7.84 7.89
C PHE A 48 -0.95 8.50 6.77
N VAL A 49 -0.09 9.48 7.10
CA VAL A 49 0.86 10.07 6.13
C VAL A 49 1.84 9.02 5.62
N ILE A 50 2.36 8.16 6.49
CA ILE A 50 3.26 7.07 6.07
C ILE A 50 2.53 6.08 5.14
N ILE A 51 1.29 5.70 5.48
CA ILE A 51 0.45 4.86 4.62
C ILE A 51 0.22 5.53 3.26
N ALA A 52 -0.06 6.84 3.22
CA ALA A 52 -0.23 7.57 1.97
C ALA A 52 1.04 7.56 1.09
N ILE A 53 2.22 7.61 1.70
CA ILE A 53 3.50 7.47 0.97
C ILE A 53 3.64 6.05 0.40
N VAL A 54 3.22 5.01 1.12
CA VAL A 54 3.21 3.64 0.60
C VAL A 54 2.18 3.49 -0.53
N GLU A 55 1.01 4.11 -0.39
CA GLU A 55 -0.06 4.12 -1.40
C GLU A 55 0.39 4.79 -2.71
N LEU A 56 1.30 5.78 -2.65
CA LEU A 56 1.89 6.35 -3.86
C LEU A 56 2.52 5.27 -4.76
N MET A 57 3.11 4.23 -4.19
CA MET A 57 3.68 3.13 -4.96
C MET A 57 2.58 2.30 -5.64
N ALA A 58 1.45 2.06 -4.97
CA ALA A 58 0.28 1.42 -5.58
C ALA A 58 -0.27 2.26 -6.73
N LEU A 59 -0.33 3.58 -6.56
CA LEU A 59 -0.78 4.50 -7.60
C LEU A 59 0.17 4.53 -8.80
N LEU A 60 1.48 4.38 -8.61
CA LEU A 60 2.43 4.26 -9.73
C LEU A 60 2.22 2.96 -10.52
N VAL A 61 1.95 1.84 -9.84
CA VAL A 61 1.61 0.56 -10.48
C VAL A 61 0.30 0.70 -11.28
N PHE A 62 -0.72 1.31 -10.68
CA PHE A 62 -1.97 1.59 -11.39
C PHE A 62 -1.76 2.54 -12.59
N ALA A 63 -1.03 3.64 -12.42
CA ALA A 63 -0.77 4.61 -13.47
C ALA A 63 0.02 4.01 -14.64
N SER A 64 0.91 3.06 -14.36
CA SER A 64 1.68 2.38 -15.41
C SER A 64 0.80 1.57 -16.38
N LEU A 65 -0.43 1.20 -16.01
CA LEU A 65 -1.39 0.56 -16.93
C LEU A 65 -1.76 1.40 -18.15
N PHE A 66 -1.59 2.73 -18.05
CA PHE A 66 -1.87 3.66 -19.15
C PHE A 66 -0.63 3.95 -20.01
N ILE A 67 0.54 3.46 -19.59
CA ILE A 67 1.82 3.69 -20.26
C ILE A 67 2.19 2.47 -21.11
N ILE A 68 2.03 1.27 -20.55
CA ILE A 68 2.35 0.01 -21.23
C ILE A 68 1.14 -0.60 -21.96
#